data_AF-A0A7Y4YN07-F1
#
_entry.id   AF-A0A7Y4YN07-F1
#
_cell.length_a   1.000
_cell.length_b   1.000
_cell.length_c   1.000
_cell.angle_alpha   90.00
_cell.angle_beta   90.00
_cell.angle_gamma   90.00
#
_symmetry.space_group_name_H-M   'P 1'
#
loop_
_entity.id
_entity.type
_entity.pdbx_description
1 polymer ?
#
loop_
_entity_poly.entity_id
_entity_poly.type
_entity_poly.pdbx_seq_one_letter_code
_entity_poly.pdbx_strand_id
1 'polypeptide(L)'
;MLTDIALSPYHAPADFRAYVYDAIVLAWETKRVNIITSTFNKKTLEIHCGLYVLRLDKLSDVQWRDKGTWSKSEFLIFHNDGRGYVCLFKRLRDTFAHGHYWQRKRGWVTIRHRYQSSREKVENTRAFGNLKITTLKKLITFLDTATIAQEAA
;
A
#
# COMPACT_ATOMS: atom_id res chain seq x y z
N MET A 1 -9.90 20.57 -10.63
CA MET A 1 -10.07 20.06 -9.25
C MET A 1 -10.71 18.69 -9.35
N LEU A 2 -10.12 17.64 -8.76
CA LEU A 2 -10.91 16.45 -8.45
C LEU A 2 -11.89 16.90 -7.37
N THR A 3 -13.16 17.08 -7.74
CA THR A 3 -14.26 17.17 -6.77
C THR A 3 -14.05 16.09 -5.74
N ASP A 4 -14.21 16.41 -4.46
CA ASP A 4 -14.07 15.48 -3.35
C ASP A 4 -14.82 14.19 -3.66
N ILE A 5 -14.11 13.21 -4.22
CA ILE A 5 -14.58 11.84 -4.33
C ILE A 5 -14.76 11.48 -2.88
N ALA A 6 -16.00 11.40 -2.40
CA ALA A 6 -16.26 11.05 -1.00
C ALA A 6 -15.43 9.80 -0.69
N LEU A 7 -14.37 9.97 0.09
CA LEU A 7 -13.44 8.90 0.39
C LEU A 7 -14.05 8.09 1.52
N SER A 8 -15.10 7.35 1.19
CA SER A 8 -15.78 6.47 2.12
C SER A 8 -15.12 5.09 2.07
N PRO A 9 -14.66 4.54 3.19
CA PRO A 9 -14.17 3.17 3.24
C PRO A 9 -15.25 2.17 2.79
N TYR A 10 -16.54 2.54 2.89
CA TYR A 10 -17.67 1.72 2.46
C TYR A 10 -17.82 1.60 0.94
N HIS A 11 -17.04 2.36 0.14
CA HIS A 11 -17.04 2.23 -1.32
C HIS A 11 -16.32 0.98 -1.84
N ALA A 12 -15.60 0.25 -1.00
CA ALA A 12 -15.08 -1.08 -1.35
C ALA A 12 -16.02 -2.20 -0.90
N PRO A 13 -15.97 -3.40 -1.51
CA PRO A 13 -16.76 -4.56 -1.10
C PRO A 13 -16.47 -4.97 0.35
N ALA A 14 -17.48 -5.50 1.05
CA ALA A 14 -17.33 -5.90 2.45
C ALA A 14 -16.18 -6.92 2.66
N ASP A 15 -16.07 -7.92 1.79
CA ASP A 15 -15.01 -8.93 1.84
C ASP A 15 -13.61 -8.34 1.68
N PHE A 16 -13.50 -7.27 0.88
CA PHE A 16 -12.24 -6.53 0.74
C PHE A 16 -11.88 -5.84 2.06
N ARG A 17 -12.85 -5.17 2.69
CA ARG A 17 -12.63 -4.44 3.94
C ARG A 17 -12.27 -5.38 5.09
N ALA A 18 -12.99 -6.51 5.22
CA ALA A 18 -12.71 -7.51 6.23
C ALA A 18 -11.30 -8.09 6.07
N TYR A 19 -10.94 -8.53 4.86
CA TYR A 19 -9.61 -9.04 4.56
C TYR A 19 -8.50 -8.05 4.92
N VAL A 20 -8.67 -6.78 4.53
CA VAL A 20 -7.71 -5.72 4.80
C VAL A 20 -7.54 -5.46 6.30
N TYR A 21 -8.64 -5.47 7.05
CA TYR A 21 -8.58 -5.29 8.50
C TYR A 21 -7.78 -6.42 9.15
N ASP A 22 -8.12 -7.67 8.85
CA ASP A 22 -7.49 -8.83 9.48
C ASP A 22 -6.02 -8.99 9.06
N ALA A 23 -5.76 -8.98 7.75
CA ALA A 23 -4.47 -9.35 7.19
C ALA A 23 -3.45 -8.21 7.15
N ILE A 24 -3.86 -6.96 7.41
CA ILE A 24 -2.97 -5.79 7.34
C ILE A 24 -3.02 -5.00 8.64
N VAL A 25 -4.20 -4.53 9.04
CA VAL A 25 -4.35 -3.63 10.20
C VAL A 25 -4.07 -4.41 11.49
N LEU A 26 -4.86 -5.44 11.76
CA LEU A 26 -4.75 -6.24 12.97
C LEU A 26 -3.42 -7.00 13.02
N ALA A 27 -2.98 -7.57 11.89
CA ALA A 27 -1.69 -8.27 11.81
C ALA A 27 -0.50 -7.37 12.19
N TRP A 28 -0.51 -6.10 11.78
CA TRP A 28 0.51 -5.13 12.18
C TRP A 28 0.42 -4.76 13.66
N GLU A 29 -0.78 -4.44 14.15
CA GLU A 29 -1.01 -4.00 15.53
C GLU A 29 -0.67 -5.10 16.55
N THR A 30 -0.92 -6.36 16.18
CA THR A 30 -0.59 -7.55 16.99
C THR A 30 0.81 -8.08 16.75
N LYS A 31 1.63 -7.40 15.93
CA LYS A 31 3.01 -7.79 15.58
C LYS A 31 3.12 -9.22 15.01
N ARG A 32 2.09 -9.69 14.32
CA ARG A 32 2.08 -11.00 13.65
C ARG A 32 2.87 -11.00 12.33
N VAL A 33 3.24 -9.83 11.83
CA VAL A 33 4.00 -9.66 10.58
C VAL A 33 5.48 -9.50 10.90
N ASN A 34 6.31 -10.42 10.43
CA ASN A 34 7.77 -10.33 10.54
C ASN A 34 8.40 -10.14 9.15
N ILE A 35 8.92 -8.94 8.87
CA ILE A 35 9.39 -8.58 7.52
C ILE A 35 10.88 -8.93 7.39
N ILE A 36 11.20 -10.02 6.69
CA ILE A 36 12.58 -10.29 6.27
C ILE A 36 12.93 -9.38 5.09
N THR A 37 13.70 -8.34 5.38
CA THR A 37 14.10 -7.32 4.40
C THR A 37 15.14 -7.82 3.38
N SER A 38 15.84 -8.93 3.67
CA SER A 38 16.91 -9.49 2.83
C SER A 38 16.40 -10.27 1.61
N THR A 39 15.20 -10.85 1.67
CA THR A 39 14.58 -11.60 0.56
C THR A 39 13.81 -10.70 -0.43
N PHE A 40 13.70 -9.42 -0.11
CA PHE A 40 12.67 -8.55 -0.67
C PHE A 40 13.28 -7.43 -1.52
N ASN A 41 13.10 -7.48 -2.84
CA ASN A 41 13.49 -6.39 -3.74
C ASN A 41 12.43 -6.16 -4.83
N LYS A 42 12.58 -5.04 -5.55
CA LYS A 42 11.64 -4.61 -6.60
C LYS A 42 11.40 -5.71 -7.64
N LYS A 43 12.47 -6.42 -8.03
CA LYS A 43 12.41 -7.48 -9.04
C LYS A 43 11.58 -8.66 -8.53
N THR A 44 11.75 -9.08 -7.28
CA THR A 44 10.98 -10.18 -6.69
C THR A 44 9.48 -9.85 -6.61
N LEU A 45 9.13 -8.62 -6.24
CA LEU A 45 7.73 -8.16 -6.21
C LEU A 45 7.08 -8.14 -7.60
N GLU A 46 7.81 -7.67 -8.59
CA GLU A 46 7.33 -7.66 -9.97
C GLU A 46 7.10 -9.09 -10.47
N ILE A 47 8.06 -10.00 -10.24
CA ILE A 47 7.98 -11.39 -10.70
C ILE A 47 6.87 -12.16 -9.98
N HIS A 48 6.82 -12.12 -8.65
CA HIS A 48 5.92 -12.99 -7.86
C HIS A 48 4.54 -12.38 -7.66
N CYS A 49 4.44 -11.06 -7.58
CA CYS A 49 3.18 -10.37 -7.33
C CYS A 49 2.61 -9.69 -8.59
N GLY A 50 3.39 -9.54 -9.67
CA GLY A 50 2.98 -8.73 -10.82
C GLY A 50 2.90 -7.24 -10.49
N LEU A 51 3.63 -6.81 -9.45
CA LEU A 51 3.47 -5.49 -8.85
C LEU A 51 4.70 -4.61 -9.12
N TYR A 52 4.47 -3.49 -9.80
CA TYR A 52 5.50 -2.46 -9.97
C TYR A 52 5.60 -1.60 -8.72
N VAL A 53 6.76 -1.63 -8.07
CA VAL A 53 6.99 -0.81 -6.88
C VAL A 53 7.93 0.34 -7.17
N LEU A 54 7.44 1.56 -6.95
CA LEU A 54 8.19 2.80 -7.08
C LEU A 54 8.65 3.24 -5.69
N ARG A 55 9.96 3.15 -5.46
CA ARG A 55 10.60 3.68 -4.26
C ARG A 55 11.03 5.11 -4.54
N LEU A 56 10.68 6.03 -3.65
CA LEU A 56 10.97 7.46 -3.83
C LEU A 56 11.60 8.01 -2.56
N ASP A 57 12.72 8.73 -2.68
CA ASP A 57 13.51 9.15 -1.53
C ASP A 57 12.90 10.31 -0.75
N LYS A 58 11.96 11.05 -1.36
CA LYS A 58 11.27 12.17 -0.73
C LYS A 58 9.76 12.10 -0.92
N LEU A 59 9.01 12.56 0.08
CA LEU A 59 7.55 12.65 0.00
C LEU A 59 7.10 13.58 -1.14
N SER A 60 7.91 14.60 -1.47
CA SER A 60 7.71 15.48 -2.62
C SER A 60 7.66 14.74 -3.95
N ASP A 61 8.45 13.68 -4.09
CA ASP A 61 8.52 12.91 -5.33
C ASP A 61 7.25 12.07 -5.49
N VAL A 62 6.71 11.55 -4.38
CA VAL A 62 5.42 10.86 -4.34
C VAL A 62 4.31 11.82 -4.82
N GLN A 63 4.34 13.08 -4.34
CA GLN A 63 3.37 14.11 -4.74
C GLN A 63 3.46 14.46 -6.22
N TRP A 64 4.68 14.65 -6.75
CA TRP A 64 4.88 14.97 -8.16
C TRP A 64 4.37 13.82 -9.05
N ARG A 65 4.66 12.58 -8.66
CA ARG A 65 4.19 11.39 -9.37
C ARG A 65 2.67 11.22 -9.31
N ASP A 66 2.01 11.56 -8.19
CA ASP A 66 0.53 11.53 -8.06
C ASP A 66 -0.21 12.42 -9.04
N LYS A 67 0.42 13.53 -9.45
CA LYS A 67 -0.13 14.42 -10.48
C LYS A 67 0.14 13.94 -11.90
N GLY A 68 0.97 12.91 -12.09
CA GLY A 68 1.36 12.37 -13.38
C GLY A 68 0.39 11.31 -13.92
N THR A 69 0.57 10.98 -15.20
CA THR A 69 -0.17 9.88 -15.84
C THR A 69 0.42 8.54 -15.41
N TRP A 70 -0.41 7.67 -14.86
CA TRP A 70 0.02 6.36 -14.38
C TRP A 70 0.03 5.30 -15.47
N SER A 71 0.93 4.33 -15.30
CA SER A 71 0.87 3.06 -16.04
C SER A 71 -0.49 2.39 -15.86
N LYS A 72 -0.98 1.72 -16.90
CA LYS A 72 -2.17 0.85 -16.82
C LYS A 72 -1.93 -0.44 -16.02
N SER A 73 -0.69 -0.69 -15.58
CA SER A 73 -0.28 -1.87 -14.81
C SER A 73 -0.58 -1.71 -13.31
N GLU A 74 -0.43 -2.78 -12.54
CA GLU A 74 -0.58 -2.76 -11.07
C GLU A 74 0.67 -2.18 -10.42
N PHE A 75 0.52 -1.24 -9.49
CA PHE A 75 1.64 -0.57 -8.86
C PHE A 75 1.39 -0.08 -7.44
N LEU A 76 2.48 0.11 -6.68
CA LEU A 76 2.53 0.79 -5.39
C LEU A 76 3.66 1.80 -5.36
N ILE A 77 3.48 2.85 -4.55
CA ILE A 77 4.45 3.91 -4.35
C ILE A 77 4.64 4.08 -2.86
N PHE A 78 5.88 4.10 -2.41
CA PHE A 78 6.15 4.44 -1.03
C PHE A 78 7.41 5.29 -0.91
N HIS A 79 7.39 6.12 0.12
CA HIS A 79 8.51 6.94 0.51
C HIS A 79 9.58 6.08 1.20
N ASN A 80 10.79 6.11 0.67
CA ASN A 80 11.97 5.44 1.18
C ASN A 80 12.77 6.41 2.05
N ASP A 81 12.61 6.31 3.37
CA ASP A 81 13.40 7.06 4.35
C ASP A 81 14.59 6.23 4.89
N GLY A 82 15.04 5.24 4.13
CA GLY A 82 16.06 4.28 4.55
C GLY A 82 15.52 3.08 5.34
N ARG A 83 14.24 3.10 5.77
CA ARG A 83 13.60 1.95 6.45
C ARG A 83 12.99 0.93 5.49
N GLY A 84 13.19 1.11 4.18
CA GLY A 84 12.81 0.15 3.15
C GLY A 84 11.34 -0.26 3.22
N TYR A 85 11.08 -1.57 3.20
CA TYR A 85 9.73 -2.12 3.08
C TYR A 85 8.91 -2.15 4.37
N VAL A 86 9.54 -1.93 5.54
CA VAL A 86 8.80 -1.67 6.78
C VAL A 86 7.94 -0.42 6.62
N CYS A 87 8.46 0.59 5.91
CA CYS A 87 7.67 1.77 5.54
C CYS A 87 6.51 1.40 4.60
N LEU A 88 6.68 0.50 3.63
CA LEU A 88 5.58 0.04 2.78
C LEU A 88 4.43 -0.57 3.59
N PHE A 89 4.72 -1.51 4.51
CA PHE A 89 3.67 -2.16 5.30
C PHE A 89 3.00 -1.18 6.27
N LYS A 90 3.80 -0.37 6.97
CA LYS A 90 3.28 0.70 7.82
C LYS A 90 2.36 1.63 7.04
N ARG A 91 2.74 2.00 5.81
CA ARG A 91 1.89 2.84 4.95
C ARG A 91 0.65 2.12 4.46
N LEU A 92 0.70 0.84 4.12
CA LEU A 92 -0.50 0.05 3.81
C LEU A 92 -1.43 0.04 5.01
N ARG A 93 -0.92 -0.24 6.22
CA ARG A 93 -1.68 -0.16 7.47
C ARG A 93 -2.28 1.23 7.69
N ASP A 94 -1.48 2.30 7.65
CA ASP A 94 -1.96 3.68 7.81
C ASP A 94 -3.04 4.00 6.77
N THR A 95 -2.84 3.56 5.53
CA THR A 95 -3.79 3.83 4.45
C THR A 95 -5.12 3.13 4.65
N PHE A 96 -5.08 1.86 5.07
CA PHE A 96 -6.28 1.08 5.26
C PHE A 96 -7.00 1.37 6.58
N ALA A 97 -6.27 1.68 7.66
CA ALA A 97 -6.82 2.13 8.93
C ALA A 97 -7.48 3.52 8.82
N HIS A 98 -6.95 4.40 7.97
CA HIS A 98 -7.48 5.75 7.76
C HIS A 98 -8.31 5.92 6.47
N GLY A 99 -8.61 4.81 5.78
CA GLY A 99 -9.86 4.64 5.02
C GLY A 99 -10.07 5.46 3.75
N HIS A 100 -9.08 5.60 2.87
CA HIS A 100 -9.29 6.25 1.57
C HIS A 100 -8.95 5.32 0.40
N TYR A 101 -9.91 4.55 -0.08
CA TYR A 101 -9.72 3.67 -1.22
C TYR A 101 -11.00 3.57 -2.03
N TRP A 102 -10.86 3.38 -3.34
CA TRP A 102 -11.97 3.35 -4.27
C TRP A 102 -11.83 2.17 -5.21
N GLN A 103 -12.89 1.37 -5.33
CA GLN A 103 -12.94 0.30 -6.32
C GLN A 103 -13.36 0.84 -7.69
N ARG A 104 -12.47 0.76 -8.69
CA ARG A 104 -12.78 0.99 -10.10
C ARG A 104 -13.43 -0.25 -10.72
N LYS A 105 -14.02 -0.10 -11.91
CA LYS A 105 -14.54 -1.22 -12.72
C LYS A 105 -13.47 -2.31 -12.90
N ARG A 106 -13.88 -3.58 -12.91
CA ARG A 106 -13.03 -4.77 -13.14
C ARG A 106 -12.02 -5.09 -12.01
N GLY A 107 -12.40 -4.86 -10.75
CA GLY A 107 -11.66 -5.36 -9.58
C GLY A 107 -10.39 -4.56 -9.20
N TRP A 108 -10.17 -3.41 -9.84
CA TRP A 108 -9.09 -2.50 -9.51
C TRP A 108 -9.43 -1.68 -8.28
N VAL A 109 -8.47 -1.52 -7.37
CA VAL A 109 -8.59 -0.67 -6.19
C VAL A 109 -7.50 0.39 -6.26
N THR A 110 -7.93 1.65 -6.31
CA THR A 110 -7.03 2.78 -6.13
C THR A 110 -6.94 3.08 -4.65
N ILE A 111 -5.72 2.99 -4.13
CA ILE A 111 -5.38 3.23 -2.73
C ILE A 111 -4.96 4.69 -2.62
N ARG A 112 -5.53 5.44 -1.68
CA ARG A 112 -5.19 6.83 -1.39
C ARG A 112 -4.95 7.03 0.10
N HIS A 113 -4.14 8.00 0.48
CA HIS A 113 -3.93 8.35 1.90
C HIS A 113 -3.84 9.86 2.06
N ARG A 114 -4.31 10.37 3.20
CA ARG A 114 -4.17 11.78 3.55
C ARG A 114 -2.80 12.01 4.17
N TYR A 115 -2.07 12.95 3.63
CA TYR A 115 -0.77 13.36 4.14
C TYR A 115 -0.78 14.87 4.39
N GLN A 116 -0.32 15.27 5.57
CA GLN A 116 0.12 16.63 5.83
C GLN A 116 1.64 16.67 5.78
N SER A 117 2.22 17.36 4.81
CA SER A 117 3.64 17.71 4.85
C SER A 117 3.85 18.85 5.86
N SER A 118 5.03 18.94 6.46
CA SER A 118 5.41 20.08 7.32
C SER A 118 5.32 21.44 6.61
N ARG A 119 5.34 21.43 5.27
CA ARG A 119 5.19 22.61 4.40
C ARG A 119 3.75 22.90 3.99
N GLU A 120 2.79 22.06 4.36
CA GLU A 120 1.39 22.19 3.96
C GLU A 120 0.51 22.59 5.15
N LYS A 121 -0.29 23.64 4.97
CA LYS A 121 -1.25 24.10 5.97
C LYS A 121 -2.48 23.19 6.09
N VAL A 122 -2.72 22.33 5.09
CA VAL A 122 -3.90 21.47 5.00
C VAL A 122 -3.49 20.06 4.53
N GLU A 123 -4.12 19.04 5.10
CA GLU A 123 -3.98 17.65 4.64
C GLU A 123 -4.47 17.47 3.21
N ASN A 124 -3.71 16.72 2.41
CA ASN A 124 -4.09 16.41 1.03
C ASN A 124 -4.21 14.91 0.82
N THR A 125 -5.27 14.51 0.11
CA THR A 125 -5.47 13.11 -0.31
C THR A 125 -4.61 12.78 -1.52
N ARG A 126 -3.80 11.74 -1.44
CA ARG A 126 -2.84 11.35 -2.49
C ARG A 126 -2.98 9.90 -2.89
N ALA A 127 -2.79 9.56 -4.16
CA ALA A 127 -2.70 8.16 -4.54
C ALA A 127 -1.42 7.53 -3.99
N PHE A 128 -1.58 6.35 -3.42
CA PHE A 128 -0.52 5.50 -2.92
C PHE A 128 -0.27 4.30 -3.84
N GLY A 129 -1.28 3.94 -4.64
CA GLY A 129 -1.12 2.96 -5.70
C GLY A 129 -2.43 2.49 -6.28
N ASN A 130 -2.34 1.55 -7.20
CA ASN A 130 -3.49 0.97 -7.89
C ASN A 130 -3.21 -0.51 -8.15
N LEU A 131 -4.05 -1.40 -7.59
CA LEU A 131 -3.84 -2.84 -7.65
C LEU A 131 -5.15 -3.61 -7.47
N LYS A 132 -5.15 -4.89 -7.80
CA LYS A 132 -6.28 -5.79 -7.55
C LYS A 132 -6.17 -6.44 -6.18
N ILE A 133 -7.30 -6.81 -5.59
CA ILE A 133 -7.31 -7.55 -4.32
C ILE A 133 -6.48 -8.85 -4.40
N THR A 134 -6.47 -9.53 -5.55
CA THR A 134 -5.65 -10.73 -5.77
C THR A 134 -4.16 -10.45 -5.65
N THR A 135 -3.72 -9.30 -6.13
CA THR A 135 -2.33 -8.85 -6.04
C THR A 135 -1.99 -8.39 -4.64
N LEU A 136 -2.93 -7.75 -3.94
CA LEU A 136 -2.79 -7.44 -2.51
C LEU A 136 -2.60 -8.73 -1.70
N LYS A 137 -3.43 -9.75 -1.95
CA LYS A 137 -3.31 -11.06 -1.30
C LYS A 137 -1.93 -11.67 -1.52
N LYS A 138 -1.47 -11.72 -2.77
CA LYS A 138 -0.10 -12.19 -3.10
C LYS A 138 0.98 -11.40 -2.38
N LEU A 139 0.86 -10.06 -2.33
CA LEU A 139 1.80 -9.20 -1.63
C LEU A 139 1.84 -9.53 -0.14
N ILE A 140 0.69 -9.62 0.53
CA ILE A 140 0.60 -9.95 1.95
C ILE A 140 1.16 -11.35 2.21
N THR A 141 0.77 -12.36 1.44
CA THR A 141 1.34 -13.72 1.56
C THR A 141 2.85 -13.72 1.37
N PHE A 142 3.37 -13.02 0.37
CA PHE A 142 4.81 -12.90 0.11
C PHE A 142 5.56 -12.23 1.26
N LEU A 143 4.93 -11.25 1.92
CA LEU A 143 5.44 -10.61 3.13
C LEU A 143 5.36 -11.53 4.36
N ASP A 144 4.31 -12.35 4.47
CA ASP A 144 4.06 -13.26 5.60
C ASP A 144 4.94 -14.52 5.57
N THR A 145 5.33 -15.03 4.39
CA THR A 145 6.24 -16.19 4.22
C THR A 145 7.63 -16.03 4.85
N ALA A 146 7.91 -14.87 5.43
CA ALA A 146 9.10 -14.58 6.23
C ALA A 146 8.99 -15.02 7.72
N THR A 147 7.84 -15.52 8.18
CA THR A 147 7.62 -15.85 9.60
C THR A 147 7.94 -17.32 9.94
N ILE A 148 7.87 -18.24 8.98
CA ILE A 148 7.98 -19.70 9.23
C ILE A 148 9.43 -20.17 9.40
N ALA A 149 10.42 -19.43 8.89
CA ALA A 149 11.82 -19.85 8.91
C ALA A 149 12.55 -19.58 10.24
N GLN A 150 11.93 -18.89 11.20
CA GLN A 150 12.56 -18.50 12.47
C GLN A 150 12.13 -19.37 13.67
N GLU A 151 11.05 -20.14 13.55
CA GLU A 151 10.63 -21.11 14.58
C GLU A 151 11.19 -22.53 14.33
N ALA A 152 11.77 -22.78 13.15
CA ALA A 152 12.33 -24.07 12.76
C ALA A 152 13.87 -24.12 12.79
N ALA A 153 14.52 -23.06 13.27
CA ALA A 153 15.98 -22.94 13.41
C ALA A 153 16.33 -22.64 14.88
#